data_AF-A0A3B9U729-F1
#
_entry.id   AF-A0A3B9U729-F1
#
_cell.length_a   1.000
_cell.length_b   1.000
_cell.length_c   1.000
_cell.angle_alpha   90.00
_cell.angle_beta   90.00
_cell.angle_gamma   90.00
#
_symmetry.space_group_name_H-M   'P 1'
#
loop_
_entity.id
_entity.type
_entity.pdbx_description
1 polymer ?
#
loop_
_entity_poly.entity_id
_entity_poly.type
_entity_poly.pdbx_seq_one_letter_code
_entity_poly.pdbx_strand_id
1 'polypeptide(L)'
;MKKHLKSLGYILAALICFVIGLSILGYVAHPPEKDLTWGVNYSQLRAKDLNMEPVKLFTTILDDLQVKNVRLAAYWSELEETKGEYNFNS
;
A
#
# COMPACT_ATOMS: atom_id res chain seq x y z
N MET A 1 -50.18 -13.74 -6.99
CA MET A 1 -48.80 -14.14 -7.36
C MET A 1 -48.07 -13.13 -8.25
N LYS A 2 -48.62 -12.67 -9.39
CA LYS A 2 -47.95 -11.71 -10.30
C LYS A 2 -47.63 -10.33 -9.69
N LYS A 3 -48.43 -9.85 -8.72
CA LYS A 3 -48.21 -8.56 -8.02
C LYS A 3 -46.98 -8.58 -7.10
N HIS A 4 -46.78 -9.66 -6.35
CA HIS A 4 -45.62 -9.84 -5.48
C HIS A 4 -44.32 -10.06 -6.28
N LEU A 5 -44.41 -10.72 -7.44
CA LEU A 5 -43.26 -10.91 -8.34
C LEU A 5 -42.76 -9.58 -8.92
N LYS A 6 -43.66 -8.66 -9.29
CA LYS A 6 -43.30 -7.30 -9.72
C LYS A 6 -42.73 -6.45 -8.58
N SER A 7 -43.30 -6.55 -7.38
CA SER A 7 -42.79 -5.87 -6.19
C SER A 7 -41.38 -6.33 -5.82
N LEU A 8 -41.09 -7.62 -5.95
CA LEU A 8 -39.76 -8.18 -5.73
C LEU A 8 -38.74 -7.65 -6.76
N GLY A 9 -39.16 -7.52 -8.03
CA GLY A 9 -38.35 -6.91 -9.08
C GLY A 9 -38.00 -5.45 -8.80
N TYR A 10 -38.94 -4.63 -8.30
CA TYR A 10 -38.67 -3.25 -7.93
C TYR A 10 -37.72 -3.13 -6.73
N ILE A 11 -37.87 -4.00 -5.73
CA ILE A 11 -36.96 -4.04 -4.56
C ILE A 11 -35.54 -4.40 -5.02
N LEU A 12 -35.41 -5.40 -5.89
CA LEU A 12 -34.11 -5.79 -6.44
C LEU A 12 -33.48 -4.67 -7.28
N ALA A 13 -34.27 -4.00 -8.12
CA ALA A 13 -33.80 -2.85 -8.91
C ALA A 13 -33.35 -1.69 -8.01
N ALA A 14 -34.11 -1.38 -6.95
CA ALA A 14 -33.74 -0.34 -5.98
C ALA A 14 -32.44 -0.69 -5.25
N LEU A 15 -32.26 -1.96 -4.87
CA LEU A 15 -31.03 -2.44 -4.25
C LEU A 15 -29.83 -2.31 -5.19
N ILE A 16 -29.99 -2.70 -6.47
CA ILE A 16 -28.93 -2.57 -7.49
C ILE A 16 -28.58 -1.09 -7.70
N CYS A 17 -29.58 -0.22 -7.85
CA CYS A 17 -29.36 1.23 -7.97
C CYS A 17 -28.64 1.81 -6.75
N PHE A 18 -28.98 1.33 -5.56
CA PHE A 18 -28.31 1.75 -4.32
C PHE A 18 -26.84 1.34 -4.30
N VAL A 19 -26.52 0.08 -4.65
CA VAL A 19 -25.13 -0.40 -4.73
C VAL A 19 -24.33 0.36 -5.80
N ILE A 20 -24.94 0.63 -6.96
CA ILE A 20 -24.31 1.44 -8.01
C ILE A 20 -24.05 2.86 -7.52
N GLY A 21 -25.03 3.47 -6.84
CA GLY A 21 -24.88 4.80 -6.25
C GLY A 21 -23.73 4.88 -5.24
N LEU A 22 -23.63 3.91 -4.34
CA LEU A 22 -22.51 3.81 -3.39
C LEU A 22 -21.17 3.62 -4.10
N SER A 23 -21.13 2.81 -5.16
CA SER A 23 -19.90 2.57 -5.93
C SER A 23 -19.41 3.84 -6.63
N ILE A 24 -20.33 4.61 -7.21
CA ILE A 24 -20.02 5.91 -7.84
C ILE A 24 -19.54 6.92 -6.79
N LEU A 25 -20.22 7.01 -5.65
CA LEU A 25 -19.82 7.89 -4.55
C LEU A 25 -18.41 7.55 -4.06
N GLY A 26 -18.09 6.27 -3.89
CA GLY A 26 -16.76 5.81 -3.50
C GLY A 26 -15.67 6.20 -4.51
N TYR A 27 -15.94 6.02 -5.81
CA TYR A 27 -15.01 6.38 -6.87
C TYR A 27 -14.76 7.89 -6.96
N VAL A 28 -15.78 8.72 -6.76
CA VAL A 28 -15.65 10.19 -6.77
C VAL A 28 -14.95 10.70 -5.51
N ALA A 29 -15.23 10.11 -4.34
CA ALA A 29 -14.58 10.49 -3.09
C ALA A 29 -13.10 10.11 -3.03
N HIS A 30 -12.74 8.98 -3.67
CA HIS A 30 -11.38 8.47 -3.72
C HIS A 30 -11.00 8.17 -5.17
N PRO A 31 -10.71 9.21 -5.98
CA PRO A 31 -10.25 8.99 -7.35
C PRO A 31 -8.93 8.20 -7.31
N PRO A 32 -8.73 7.24 -8.22
CA PRO A 32 -7.49 6.50 -8.29
C PRO A 32 -6.32 7.47 -8.53
N GLU A 33 -5.25 7.28 -7.77
CA GLU A 33 -4.04 8.08 -7.89
C GLU A 33 -3.41 7.86 -9.27
N LYS A 34 -3.27 8.96 -10.03
CA LYS A 34 -2.80 8.89 -11.43
C LYS A 34 -1.29 8.71 -11.52
N ASP A 35 -0.56 9.18 -10.51
CA ASP A 35 0.89 9.20 -10.47
C ASP A 35 1.44 8.18 -9.47
N LEU A 36 0.97 6.93 -9.58
CA LEU A 36 1.43 5.85 -8.74
C LEU A 36 2.91 5.53 -9.03
N THR A 37 3.76 5.82 -8.04
CA THR A 37 5.19 5.53 -8.15
C THR A 37 5.47 4.08 -7.75
N TRP A 38 5.86 3.28 -8.72
CA TRP A 38 6.26 1.89 -8.49
C TRP A 38 7.70 1.81 -8.00
N GLY A 39 7.91 0.96 -7.00
CA GLY A 39 9.21 0.80 -6.37
C GLY A 39 9.21 -0.32 -5.35
N VAL A 40 10.31 -0.40 -4.60
CA VAL A 40 10.47 -1.37 -3.52
C VAL A 40 10.69 -0.66 -2.20
N ASN A 41 10.31 -1.33 -1.11
CA ASN A 41 10.62 -0.89 0.24
C ASN A 41 11.80 -1.71 0.73
N TYR A 42 12.90 -1.04 1.06
CA TYR A 42 14.09 -1.65 1.60
C TYR A 42 14.21 -1.32 3.10
N SER A 43 14.51 -2.35 3.87
CA SER A 43 14.72 -2.28 5.32
C SER A 43 16.02 -2.96 5.68
N GLN A 44 16.98 -2.18 6.18
CA GLN A 44 18.25 -2.67 6.68
C GLN A 44 18.06 -3.64 7.85
N LEU A 45 17.16 -3.30 8.79
CA LEU A 45 16.81 -4.17 9.91
C LEU A 45 16.31 -5.54 9.43
N ARG A 46 15.40 -5.56 8.45
CA ARG A 46 14.86 -6.81 7.87
C ARG A 46 15.95 -7.64 7.20
N ALA A 47 16.92 -7.00 6.54
CA ALA A 47 18.06 -7.68 5.93
C ALA A 47 18.93 -8.36 6.99
N LYS A 48 19.25 -7.66 8.09
CA LYS A 48 19.99 -8.22 9.24
C LYS A 48 19.23 -9.39 9.88
N ASP A 49 17.92 -9.27 10.09
CA ASP A 49 17.08 -10.35 10.64
C ASP A 49 17.10 -11.63 9.78
N LEU A 50 17.34 -11.49 8.48
CA LEU A 50 17.46 -12.60 7.53
C LEU A 50 18.90 -13.09 7.38
N ASN A 51 19.83 -12.62 8.22
CA ASN A 51 21.26 -12.89 8.16
C ASN A 51 21.88 -12.53 6.79
N MET A 52 21.39 -11.45 6.17
CA MET A 52 21.92 -10.93 4.92
C MET A 52 22.79 -9.70 5.18
N GLU A 53 23.83 -9.51 4.37
CA GLU A 53 24.65 -8.30 4.35
C GLU A 53 23.84 -7.12 3.77
N PRO A 54 23.50 -6.08 4.54
CA PRO A 54 22.54 -5.06 4.12
C PRO A 54 22.95 -4.32 2.85
N VAL A 55 24.19 -3.82 2.81
CA VAL A 55 24.72 -3.05 1.66
C VAL A 55 24.74 -3.91 0.41
N LYS A 56 25.19 -5.17 0.52
CA LYS A 56 25.23 -6.09 -0.62
C LYS A 56 23.83 -6.38 -1.15
N LEU A 57 22.89 -6.70 -0.26
CA LEU A 57 21.49 -6.96 -0.65
C LEU A 57 20.86 -5.74 -1.33
N PHE A 58 21.11 -4.55 -0.79
CA PHE A 58 20.60 -3.31 -1.37
C PHE A 58 21.11 -3.12 -2.80
N THR A 59 22.42 -3.25 -3.02
CA THR A 59 23.02 -3.14 -4.36
C THR A 59 22.48 -4.22 -5.31
N THR A 60 22.35 -5.46 -4.86
CA THR A 60 21.75 -6.55 -5.68
C THR A 60 20.29 -6.25 -6.06
N ILE A 61 19.50 -5.69 -5.14
CA ILE A 61 18.12 -5.25 -5.45
C ILE A 61 18.12 -4.18 -6.55
N LEU A 62 19.05 -3.22 -6.49
CA LEU A 62 19.16 -2.16 -7.50
C LEU A 62 19.60 -2.72 -8.87
N ASP A 63 20.63 -3.57 -8.87
CA ASP A 63 21.23 -4.08 -10.10
C ASP A 63 20.33 -5.10 -10.81
N ASP A 64 19.78 -6.07 -10.07
CA ASP A 64 19.01 -7.18 -10.65
C ASP A 64 17.57 -6.78 -10.97
N LEU A 65 16.90 -6.03 -10.08
CA LEU A 65 15.50 -5.63 -10.29
C LEU A 65 15.38 -4.31 -11.08
N GLN A 66 16.48 -3.57 -11.26
CA GLN A 66 16.53 -2.29 -11.98
C GLN A 66 15.44 -1.30 -11.52
N VAL A 67 15.15 -1.32 -10.22
CA VAL A 67 14.11 -0.48 -9.60
C VAL A 67 14.56 0.97 -9.58
N LYS A 68 13.66 1.87 -9.98
CA LYS A 68 13.95 3.31 -10.05
C LYS A 68 13.63 4.05 -8.75
N ASN A 69 12.69 3.52 -7.97
CA ASN A 69 12.24 4.13 -6.73
C ASN A 69 12.42 3.13 -5.61
N VAL A 70 13.14 3.54 -4.57
CA VAL A 70 13.32 2.75 -3.36
C VAL A 70 12.93 3.59 -2.16
N ARG A 71 12.04 3.04 -1.33
CA ARG A 71 11.73 3.61 -0.03
C ARG A 71 12.68 2.99 0.99
N LEU A 72 13.50 3.82 1.63
CA LEU A 72 14.36 3.40 2.73
C LEU A 72 13.60 3.50 4.05
N ALA A 73 13.49 2.38 4.76
CA ALA A 73 12.90 2.35 6.09
C ALA A 73 13.94 2.81 7.12
N ALA A 74 13.75 4.02 7.65
CA ALA A 74 14.51 4.55 8.77
C ALA A 74 13.75 4.25 10.08
N TYR A 75 14.31 3.38 10.92
CA TYR A 75 13.68 3.00 12.18
C TYR A 75 14.15 3.92 13.31
N TRP A 76 13.20 4.53 14.01
CA TRP A 76 13.50 5.41 15.14
C TRP A 76 14.28 4.69 16.25
N SER A 77 14.01 3.40 16.45
CA SER A 77 14.74 2.56 17.41
C SER A 77 16.21 2.33 17.04
N GLU A 78 16.60 2.47 15.76
CA GLU A 78 18.01 2.41 15.34
C GLU A 78 18.62 3.82 15.30
N LEU A 79 17.85 4.82 14.90
CA LEU A 79 18.33 6.21 14.80
C LEU A 79 18.48 6.88 16.16
N GLU A 80 17.61 6.58 17.13
CA GLU A 80 17.60 7.15 18.48
C GLU A 80 17.54 6.01 19.51
N GLU A 81 18.60 5.19 19.56
CA GLU A 81 18.72 4.15 20.59
C GLU A 81 18.73 4.75 22.00
N THR A 82 19.38 5.91 22.15
CA THR A 82 19.37 6.70 23.38
C THR A 82 18.67 8.02 23.12
N LYS A 83 17.68 8.36 23.95
CA LYS A 83 16.84 9.56 23.77
C LYS A 83 17.70 10.81 23.64
N GLY A 84 17.52 11.55 22.53
CA GLY A 84 18.27 12.76 22.23
C GLY A 84 19.64 12.52 21.57
N GLU A 85 20.07 11.27 21.40
CA GLU A 85 21.29 10.90 20.68
C GLU A 85 20.92 10.24 19.35
N TYR A 86 21.32 10.86 18.23
CA TYR A 86 20.99 10.39 16.90
C TYR A 86 22.19 9.74 16.21
N ASN A 87 22.02 8.53 15.71
CA ASN A 87 23.02 7.80 14.94
C ASN A 87 22.61 7.68 13.47
N PHE A 88 23.39 8.29 12.58
CA PHE A 88 23.21 8.20 11.13
C PHE A 88 24.36 7.46 10.43
N ASN A 89 25.24 6.79 11.19
CA ASN A 89 26.28 5.93 10.63
C ASN A 89 25.64 4.61 10.22
N SER A 90 24.95 4.62 9.09
CA SER A 90 24.40 3.42 8.42
C SER A 90 25.07 3.24 7.07
#